data_AF-A0A956L7S3-F1
#
_entry.id   AF-A0A956L7S3-F1
#
_cell.length_a   1.000
_cell.length_b   1.000
_cell.length_c   1.000
_cell.angle_alpha   90.00
_cell.angle_beta   90.00
_cell.angle_gamma   90.00
#
_symmetry.space_group_name_H-M   'P 1'
#
loop_
_entity.id
_entity.type
_entity.pdbx_description
1 polymer ?
#
loop_
_entity_poly.entity_id
_entity_poly.type
_entity_poly.pdbx_seq_one_letter_code
_entity_poly.pdbx_strand_id
1 'polypeptide(L)'
;MSEAAPAELWTAATSAASDRYTMDERGVPSLLLMERAALCVSHEVAALVRGGAAASVGVLVGPGNNGGDGLAVSRQLHGWGVPVAAWRVTERHNAAVQEQLALARGVGVAVHEGPPGDAEAG
;
A
#
# COMPACT_ATOMS: atom_id res chain seq x y z
N MET A 1 34.00 4.76 3.94
CA MET A 1 32.59 4.56 3.54
C MET A 1 32.29 3.09 3.79
N SER A 2 31.41 2.76 4.75
CA SER A 2 31.09 1.38 5.07
C SER A 2 30.21 0.82 3.95
N GLU A 3 30.68 -0.21 3.27
CA GLU A 3 29.86 -1.00 2.35
C GLU A 3 28.84 -1.74 3.21
N ALA A 4 27.56 -1.41 3.05
CA ALA A 4 26.50 -2.14 3.73
C ALA A 4 26.54 -3.59 3.23
N ALA A 5 26.55 -4.57 4.14
CA ALA A 5 26.41 -5.97 3.76
C ALA A 5 25.18 -6.12 2.86
N PRO A 6 25.23 -6.96 1.81
CA PRO A 6 24.08 -7.15 0.93
C PRO A 6 22.88 -7.56 1.78
N ALA A 7 21.73 -6.91 1.53
CA ALA A 7 20.50 -7.22 2.24
C ALA A 7 20.20 -8.70 2.08
N GLU A 8 20.14 -9.42 3.20
CA GLU A 8 19.77 -10.83 3.20
C GLU A 8 18.35 -10.96 2.64
N LEU A 9 18.19 -11.74 1.56
CA LEU A 9 16.88 -11.98 0.97
C LEU A 9 16.09 -12.93 1.86
N TRP A 10 15.00 -12.43 2.44
CA TRP A 10 14.14 -13.21 3.32
C TRP A 10 13.13 -14.03 2.54
N THR A 11 12.84 -15.22 3.03
CA THR A 11 11.67 -15.98 2.58
C THR A 11 10.39 -15.30 3.06
N ALA A 12 9.27 -15.58 2.40
CA ALA A 12 7.96 -15.11 2.87
C ALA A 12 7.66 -15.56 4.32
N ALA A 13 8.08 -16.77 4.69
CA ALA A 13 7.92 -17.29 6.05
C ALA A 13 8.75 -16.51 7.07
N THR A 14 9.98 -16.14 6.72
CA THR A 14 10.86 -15.31 7.56
C THR A 14 10.29 -13.91 7.74
N SER A 15 9.84 -13.27 6.65
CA SER A 15 9.19 -11.96 6.71
C SER A 15 7.96 -11.97 7.61
N ALA A 16 7.06 -12.96 7.42
CA ALA A 16 5.87 -13.09 8.25
C ALA A 16 6.18 -13.40 9.72
N ALA A 17 7.27 -14.12 10.01
CA ALA A 17 7.72 -14.38 11.36
C ALA A 17 8.28 -13.10 12.04
N SER A 18 9.00 -12.27 11.28
CA SER A 18 9.49 -10.97 11.76
C SER A 18 8.32 -10.02 12.10
N ASP A 19 7.30 -9.98 11.26
CA ASP A 19 6.10 -9.17 11.53
C ASP A 19 5.39 -9.66 12.79
N ARG A 20 5.20 -10.98 12.94
CA ARG A 20 4.61 -11.57 14.16
C ARG A 20 5.40 -11.24 15.41
N TYR A 21 6.73 -11.41 15.38
CA TYR A 21 7.58 -11.04 16.51
C TYR A 21 7.41 -9.56 16.89
N THR A 22 7.35 -8.68 15.90
CA THR A 22 7.17 -7.24 16.13
C THR A 22 5.78 -6.93 16.73
N MET A 23 4.74 -7.65 16.33
CA MET A 23 3.42 -7.51 16.91
C MET A 23 3.33 -8.08 18.33
N ASP A 24 3.75 -9.33 18.51
CA ASP A 24 3.51 -10.10 19.73
C ASP A 24 4.50 -9.71 20.84
N GLU A 25 5.79 -9.59 20.51
CA GLU A 25 6.85 -9.36 21.49
C GLU A 25 7.19 -7.88 21.68
N ARG A 26 6.95 -7.05 20.65
CA ARG A 26 7.20 -5.60 20.73
C ARG A 26 5.91 -4.78 20.89
N GLY A 27 4.74 -5.42 20.85
CA GLY A 27 3.45 -4.78 21.04
C GLY A 27 3.08 -3.78 19.96
N VAL A 28 3.70 -3.84 18.78
CA VAL A 28 3.44 -2.90 17.69
C VAL A 28 2.20 -3.36 16.93
N PRO A 29 1.14 -2.53 16.80
CA PRO A 29 -0.07 -2.94 16.08
C PRO A 29 0.21 -3.25 14.61
N SER A 30 -0.46 -4.27 14.07
CA SER A 30 -0.36 -4.65 12.64
C SER A 30 -0.64 -3.48 11.70
N LEU A 31 -1.62 -2.64 12.04
CA LEU A 31 -1.97 -1.45 11.27
C LEU A 31 -0.82 -0.45 11.20
N LEU A 32 -0.01 -0.31 12.26
CA LEU A 32 1.14 0.59 12.25
C LEU A 32 2.28 0.07 11.37
N LEU A 33 2.48 -1.26 11.33
CA LEU A 33 3.43 -1.89 10.41
C LEU A 33 3.00 -1.65 8.95
N MET A 34 1.71 -1.81 8.66
CA MET A 34 1.11 -1.53 7.35
C MET A 34 1.28 -0.07 6.93
N GLU A 35 0.94 0.88 7.80
CA GLU A 35 1.16 2.31 7.53
C GLU A 35 2.62 2.63 7.21
N ARG A 36 3.55 1.97 7.91
CA ARG A 36 4.98 2.15 7.69
C ARG A 36 5.43 1.57 6.35
N ALA A 37 4.97 0.37 6.00
CA ALA A 37 5.24 -0.25 4.71
C ALA A 37 4.70 0.63 3.56
N ALA A 38 3.44 1.06 3.69
CA ALA A 38 2.79 1.97 2.75
C ALA A 38 3.53 3.30 2.59
N LEU A 39 4.08 3.87 3.67
CA LEU A 39 4.85 5.12 3.61
C LEU A 39 6.11 5.00 2.77
N CYS A 40 6.84 3.90 2.93
CA CYS A 40 8.02 3.61 2.10
C CYS A 40 7.63 3.51 0.61
N VAL A 41 6.57 2.75 0.30
CA VAL A 41 6.08 2.62 -1.08
C VAL A 41 5.63 3.96 -1.65
N SER A 42 4.86 4.74 -0.88
CA SER A 42 4.34 6.03 -1.31
C SER A 42 5.46 7.02 -1.64
N HIS A 43 6.53 7.06 -0.83
CA HIS A 43 7.68 7.92 -1.13
C HIS A 43 8.32 7.61 -2.48
N GLU A 44 8.57 6.32 -2.76
CA GLU A 44 9.17 5.89 -4.02
C GLU A 44 8.25 6.18 -5.21
N VAL A 45 6.95 5.85 -5.09
CA VAL A 45 5.97 6.14 -6.14
C VAL A 45 5.84 7.64 -6.40
N ALA A 46 5.79 8.46 -5.34
CA ALA A 46 5.71 9.90 -5.50
C ALA A 46 6.98 10.51 -6.12
N ALA A 47 8.15 9.92 -5.87
CA ALA A 47 9.39 10.31 -6.54
C ALA A 47 9.35 10.01 -8.04
N LEU A 48 8.84 8.84 -8.43
CA LEU A 48 8.65 8.48 -9.85
C LEU A 48 7.70 9.44 -10.57
N VAL A 49 6.56 9.76 -9.95
CA VAL A 49 5.58 10.71 -10.52
C VAL A 49 6.19 12.11 -10.66
N ARG A 50 6.87 12.62 -9.62
CA ARG A 50 7.56 13.93 -9.70
C ARG A 50 8.70 13.96 -10.73
N GLY A 51 9.32 12.81 -10.99
CA GLY A 51 10.31 12.63 -12.04
C GLY A 51 9.71 12.58 -13.46
N GLY A 52 8.39 12.67 -13.60
CA GLY A 52 7.69 12.64 -14.88
C GLY A 52 7.50 11.24 -15.46
N ALA A 53 7.69 10.17 -14.66
CA ALA A 53 7.52 8.80 -15.14
C ALA A 53 6.05 8.41 -15.39
N ALA A 54 5.11 9.11 -14.73
CA ALA A 54 3.67 8.91 -14.88
C ALA A 54 2.91 10.18 -14.49
N ALA A 55 1.72 10.39 -15.06
CA ALA A 55 0.83 11.49 -14.72
C ALA A 55 -0.11 11.15 -13.55
N SER A 56 -0.38 9.87 -13.33
CA SER A 56 -1.29 9.35 -12.31
C SER A 56 -0.85 7.96 -11.83
N VAL A 57 -1.43 7.52 -10.72
CA VAL A 57 -1.15 6.22 -10.09
C VAL A 57 -2.43 5.39 -10.03
N GLY A 58 -2.35 4.14 -10.46
CA GLY A 58 -3.41 3.17 -10.24
C GLY A 58 -3.03 2.08 -9.26
N VAL A 59 -3.89 1.81 -8.28
CA VAL A 59 -3.63 0.81 -7.23
C VAL A 59 -4.64 -0.33 -7.33
N LEU A 60 -4.14 -1.55 -7.58
CA LEU A 60 -4.97 -2.75 -7.60
C LEU A 60 -5.01 -3.38 -6.20
N VAL A 61 -6.19 -3.44 -5.60
CA VAL A 61 -6.42 -3.86 -4.22
C VAL A 61 -6.85 -5.32 -4.20
N GLY A 62 -5.94 -6.18 -3.72
CA GLY A 62 -6.19 -7.60 -3.50
C GLY A 62 -6.87 -7.90 -2.14
N PRO A 63 -7.16 -9.18 -1.86
CA PRO A 63 -7.97 -9.59 -0.70
C PRO A 63 -7.24 -9.54 0.65
N GLY A 64 -5.91 -9.53 0.66
CA GLY A 64 -5.07 -9.71 1.84
C GLY A 64 -4.42 -8.41 2.36
N ASN A 65 -3.47 -8.55 3.29
CA ASN A 65 -2.80 -7.40 3.94
C ASN A 65 -2.16 -6.44 2.95
N ASN A 66 -1.58 -6.94 1.85
CA ASN A 66 -1.03 -6.08 0.79
C ASN A 66 -2.09 -5.20 0.11
N GLY A 67 -3.36 -5.63 0.10
CA GLY A 67 -4.47 -4.77 -0.33
C GLY A 67 -4.71 -3.61 0.65
N GLY A 68 -4.54 -3.87 1.94
CA GLY A 68 -4.53 -2.85 2.99
C GLY A 68 -3.39 -1.87 2.81
N ASP A 69 -2.17 -2.37 2.57
CA ASP A 69 -1.01 -1.53 2.22
C ASP A 69 -1.32 -0.65 1.00
N GLY A 70 -1.90 -1.23 -0.05
CA GLY A 70 -2.28 -0.49 -1.26
C GLY A 70 -3.27 0.65 -0.99
N LEU A 71 -4.30 0.42 -0.17
CA LEU A 71 -5.25 1.47 0.21
C LEU A 71 -4.61 2.56 1.08
N ALA A 72 -3.69 2.19 1.97
CA ALA A 72 -2.89 3.15 2.73
C ALA A 72 -1.99 3.97 1.80
N VAL A 73 -1.36 3.34 0.80
CA VAL A 73 -0.58 4.03 -0.25
C VAL A 73 -1.46 5.02 -1.02
N SER A 74 -2.63 4.60 -1.49
CA SER A 74 -3.56 5.48 -2.19
C SER A 74 -3.95 6.69 -1.34
N ARG A 75 -4.23 6.48 -0.05
CA ARG A 75 -4.57 7.56 0.88
C ARG A 75 -3.41 8.53 1.08
N GLN A 76 -2.19 8.04 1.26
CA GLN A 76 -1.00 8.86 1.47
C GLN A 76 -0.65 9.67 0.21
N LEU A 77 -0.65 9.04 -0.97
CA LEU A 77 -0.43 9.70 -2.26
C LEU A 77 -1.49 10.77 -2.53
N HIS A 78 -2.77 10.46 -2.30
CA HIS A 78 -3.86 11.42 -2.43
C HIS A 78 -3.65 12.64 -1.53
N GLY A 79 -3.29 12.42 -0.26
CA GLY A 79 -2.99 13.49 0.69
C GLY A 79 -1.78 14.36 0.30
N TRP A 80 -0.87 13.86 -0.54
CA TRP A 80 0.25 14.61 -1.10
C TRP A 80 -0.04 15.27 -2.44
N GLY A 81 -1.29 15.21 -2.91
CA GLY A 81 -1.71 15.79 -4.18
C GLY A 81 -1.28 15.00 -5.41
N VAL A 82 -0.88 13.73 -5.25
CA VAL A 82 -0.61 12.84 -6.39
C VAL A 82 -1.95 12.29 -6.91
N PRO A 83 -2.26 12.43 -8.22
CA PRO A 83 -3.46 11.83 -8.80
C PRO A 83 -3.43 10.30 -8.65
N VAL A 84 -4.38 9.75 -7.90
CA VAL A 84 -4.43 8.33 -7.58
C VAL A 84 -5.86 7.82 -7.48
N ALA A 85 -6.08 6.60 -7.98
CA ALA A 85 -7.31 5.85 -7.79
C ALA A 85 -7.00 4.40 -7.44
N ALA A 86 -7.94 3.73 -6.78
CA ALA A 86 -7.82 2.35 -6.35
C ALA A 86 -8.94 1.47 -6.92
N TRP A 87 -8.64 0.23 -7.28
CA TRP A 87 -9.58 -0.73 -7.83
C TRP A 87 -9.58 -2.02 -7.00
N ARG A 88 -10.72 -2.33 -6.40
CA ARG A 88 -10.93 -3.59 -5.65
C ARG A 88 -11.23 -4.70 -6.65
N VAL A 89 -10.22 -5.51 -6.95
CA VAL A 89 -10.30 -6.53 -8.03
C VAL A 89 -10.91 -7.86 -7.58
N THR A 90 -11.42 -7.92 -6.35
CA THR A 90 -12.06 -9.10 -5.76
C THR A 90 -13.18 -8.66 -4.83
N GLU A 91 -14.13 -9.52 -4.50
CA GLU A 91 -15.17 -9.19 -3.52
C GLU A 91 -14.69 -9.47 -2.09
N ARG A 92 -13.85 -10.48 -1.91
CA ARG A 92 -13.42 -10.96 -0.59
C ARG A 92 -12.25 -10.14 -0.08
N HIS A 93 -12.35 -9.63 1.13
CA HIS A 93 -11.29 -8.82 1.75
C HIS A 93 -11.25 -9.05 3.24
N ASN A 94 -10.03 -9.06 3.79
CA ASN A 94 -9.84 -9.18 5.24
C ASN A 94 -10.11 -7.87 5.99
N ALA A 95 -10.06 -7.92 7.32
CA ALA A 95 -10.32 -6.76 8.18
C ALA A 95 -9.37 -5.57 7.90
N ALA A 96 -8.09 -5.85 7.66
CA ALA A 96 -7.08 -4.85 7.31
C ALA A 96 -7.47 -4.02 6.08
N VAL A 97 -7.92 -4.69 5.01
CA VAL A 97 -8.43 -4.00 3.82
C VAL A 97 -9.67 -3.17 4.14
N GLN A 98 -10.62 -3.71 4.91
CA GLN A 98 -11.85 -2.99 5.23
C GLN A 98 -11.58 -1.71 6.05
N GLU A 99 -10.65 -1.79 7.00
CA GLU A 99 -10.23 -0.65 7.81
C GLU A 99 -9.58 0.43 6.95
N GLN A 100 -8.61 0.06 6.10
CA GLN A 100 -7.96 1.02 5.20
C GLN A 100 -8.91 1.55 4.12
N LEU A 101 -9.89 0.76 3.69
CA LEU A 101 -10.90 1.19 2.72
C LEU A 101 -11.77 2.30 3.31
N ALA A 102 -12.19 2.15 4.57
CA ALA A 102 -12.95 3.17 5.27
C ALA A 102 -12.14 4.48 5.38
N LEU A 103 -10.85 4.40 5.73
CA LEU A 103 -9.96 5.56 5.80
C LEU A 103 -9.74 6.21 4.43
N ALA A 104 -9.47 5.42 3.39
CA ALA A 104 -9.23 5.92 2.04
C ALA A 104 -10.47 6.65 1.49
N ARG A 105 -11.66 6.05 1.63
CA ARG A 105 -12.92 6.70 1.26
C ARG A 105 -13.20 7.95 2.08
N GLY A 106 -12.91 7.91 3.38
CA GLY A 106 -13.14 9.03 4.30
C GLY A 106 -12.35 10.29 3.94
N VAL A 107 -11.18 10.16 3.31
CA VAL A 107 -10.39 11.31 2.84
C VAL A 107 -10.62 11.67 1.38
N GLY A 108 -11.49 10.95 0.66
CA GLY A 108 -11.85 11.26 -0.72
C GLY A 108 -11.05 10.53 -1.81
N VAL A 109 -10.34 9.43 -1.50
CA VAL A 109 -9.73 8.59 -2.53
C VAL A 109 -10.83 7.99 -3.42
N ALA A 110 -10.67 8.08 -4.75
CA ALA A 110 -11.53 7.38 -5.69
C ALA A 110 -11.26 5.86 -5.61
N VAL A 111 -12.24 5.11 -5.12
CA VAL A 111 -12.16 3.65 -5.00
C VAL A 111 -13.27 3.00 -5.82
N HIS A 112 -12.87 2.26 -6.84
CA HIS A 112 -13.72 1.56 -7.79
C HIS A 112 -13.81 0.07 -7.45
N GLU A 113 -14.89 -0.58 -7.87
CA GLU A 113 -15.06 -2.04 -7.74
C GLU A 113 -14.81 -2.69 -9.12
N GLY A 114 -14.11 -3.82 -9.13
CA GLY A 114 -13.67 -4.49 -10.35
C GLY A 114 -12.35 -3.91 -10.90
N PRO A 115 -11.76 -4.55 -11.93
CA PRO A 115 -10.55 -4.06 -12.59
C PRO A 115 -10.82 -2.77 -13.37
N PRO A 116 -9.78 -1.92 -13.57
CA PRO A 116 -9.91 -0.74 -14.42
C PRO A 116 -10.31 -1.14 -15.85
N GLY A 117 -11.29 -0.43 -16.42
CA GLY A 117 -11.67 -0.59 -17.82
C GLY A 117 -10.73 0.17 -18.77
N ASP A 118 -10.82 -0.13 -20.07
CA ASP A 118 -9.93 0.42 -21.11
C ASP A 118 -9.94 1.97 -21.21
N ALA A 119 -10.95 2.64 -20.65
CA ALA A 119 -11.11 4.10 -20.68
C ALA A 119 -10.54 4.83 -19.46
N GLU A 120 -10.14 4.13 -18.39
CA GLU A 120 -9.66 4.74 -17.14
C GLU A 120 -8.13 4.68 -16.96
N ALA A 121 -7.41 4.19 -17.98
CA ALA A 121 -5.96 4.05 -18.00
C ALA A 121 -5.21 5.21 -18.72
N GLY A 122 -5.91 6.30 -19.05
CA GLY A 122 -5.40 7.44 -19.82
C GLY A 122 -4.94 8.63 -18.97
#